data_AF-A0A928F2S6-F1
#
_entry.id   AF-A0A928F2S6-F1
#
_cell.length_a   1.000
_cell.length_b   1.000
_cell.length_c   1.000
_cell.angle_alpha   90.00
_cell.angle_beta   90.00
_cell.angle_gamma   90.00
#
_symmetry.space_group_name_H-M   'P 1'
#
loop_
_entity.id
_entity.type
_entity.pdbx_description
1 polymer ?
#
loop_
_entity_poly.entity_id
_entity_poly.type
_entity_poly.pdbx_seq_one_letter_code
_entity_poly.pdbx_strand_id
1 'polypeptide(L)'
;MKEFFKKYSYAVVKLFVNQIAIALFGVGLAFVSAYAQNDTLRVATSIGAILFYLFLLYVHMWETGAKDGISAEARHTSRGLWRGFAIGALANIPNLLLALLIAISSLAGISGGLGQVATAIALLMEGMYFGVLSVPIGGVVLSTKAFMYFVIVLPAVLVSGGAYIIGNYNLHATNILIPKNKDVKNNGRPK
;
A
#
# COMPACT_ATOMS: atom_id res chain seq x y z
N MET A 1 -0.03 22.07 -8.09
CA MET A 1 0.56 21.10 -7.13
C MET A 1 0.25 21.43 -5.67
N LYS A 2 0.46 22.66 -5.18
CA LYS A 2 0.20 23.02 -3.77
C LYS A 2 -1.21 22.66 -3.27
N GLU A 3 -2.25 22.91 -4.08
CA GLU A 3 -3.63 22.56 -3.70
C GLU A 3 -3.88 21.05 -3.62
N PHE A 4 -3.24 20.27 -4.47
CA PHE A 4 -3.32 18.81 -4.44
C PHE A 4 -2.70 18.26 -3.17
N PHE A 5 -1.49 18.70 -2.82
CA PHE A 5 -0.85 18.33 -1.56
C PHE A 5 -1.64 18.79 -0.36
N LYS A 6 -2.19 20.02 -0.35
CA LYS A 6 -3.01 20.50 0.78
C LYS A 6 -4.28 19.67 0.96
N LYS A 7 -4.89 19.20 -0.13
CA LYS A 7 -6.12 18.40 -0.09
C LYS A 7 -5.86 16.94 0.30
N TYR A 8 -4.79 16.34 -0.20
CA TYR A 8 -4.51 14.91 -0.04
C TYR A 8 -3.38 14.58 0.93
N SER A 9 -2.73 15.57 1.57
CA SER A 9 -1.66 15.36 2.56
C SER A 9 -2.12 14.44 3.68
N TYR A 10 -3.34 14.63 4.19
CA TYR A 10 -3.89 13.78 5.24
C TYR A 10 -4.00 12.32 4.79
N ALA A 11 -4.46 12.07 3.56
CA ALA A 11 -4.54 10.73 3.00
C ALA A 11 -3.13 10.12 2.83
N VAL A 12 -2.18 10.87 2.27
CA VAL A 12 -0.78 10.45 2.09
C VAL A 12 -0.14 10.09 3.44
N VAL A 13 -0.27 10.96 4.44
CA VAL A 13 0.27 10.72 5.79
C VAL A 13 -0.41 9.51 6.44
N LYS A 14 -1.72 9.34 6.27
CA LYS A 14 -2.44 8.20 6.83
C LYS A 14 -2.03 6.88 6.20
N LEU A 15 -1.80 6.83 4.87
CA LEU A 15 -1.25 5.63 4.21
C LEU A 15 0.16 5.31 4.72
N PHE A 16 0.99 6.35 4.93
CA PHE A 16 2.33 6.19 5.47
C PHE A 16 2.33 5.69 6.93
N VAL A 17 1.45 6.23 7.78
CA VAL A 17 1.29 5.76 9.17
C VAL A 17 0.77 4.32 9.20
N ASN A 18 -0.19 3.97 8.33
CA ASN A 18 -0.65 2.60 8.19
C ASN A 18 0.49 1.66 7.79
N GLN A 19 1.35 2.08 6.86
CA GLN A 19 2.55 1.30 6.50
C GLN A 19 3.44 1.06 7.72
N ILE A 20 3.78 2.09 8.49
CA ILE A 20 4.64 1.94 9.68
C ILE A 20 4.02 0.97 10.69
N ALA A 21 2.73 1.10 10.98
CA ALA A 21 2.04 0.22 11.92
C ALA A 21 2.10 -1.25 11.48
N ILE A 22 1.84 -1.52 10.20
CA ILE A 22 1.88 -2.90 9.67
C ILE A 22 3.32 -3.40 9.51
N ALA A 23 4.28 -2.52 9.23
CA ALA A 23 5.68 -2.87 9.19
C ALA A 23 6.17 -3.36 10.56
N LEU A 24 5.87 -2.65 11.64
CA LEU A 24 6.19 -3.07 13.01
C LEU A 24 5.52 -4.40 13.38
N PHE A 25 4.25 -4.56 13.02
CA PHE A 25 3.52 -5.81 13.22
C PHE A 25 4.17 -6.98 12.45
N GLY A 26 4.54 -6.76 11.19
CA GLY A 26 5.21 -7.73 10.33
C GLY A 26 6.59 -8.13 10.84
N VAL A 27 7.39 -7.16 11.30
CA VAL A 27 8.68 -7.41 11.96
C VAL A 27 8.50 -8.28 13.20
N GLY A 28 7.51 -7.96 14.05
CA GLY A 28 7.20 -8.76 15.23
C GLY A 28 6.87 -10.21 14.90
N LEU A 29 6.00 -10.44 13.91
CA LEU A 29 5.65 -11.79 13.44
C LEU A 29 6.85 -12.53 12.84
N ALA A 30 7.72 -11.82 12.11
CA ALA A 30 8.94 -12.38 11.55
C ALA A 30 9.91 -12.84 12.65
N PHE A 31 10.08 -12.05 13.72
CA PHE A 31 10.93 -12.43 14.85
C PHE A 31 10.39 -13.64 15.60
N VAL A 32 9.08 -13.70 15.88
CA VAL A 32 8.47 -14.86 16.55
C VAL A 32 8.63 -16.12 15.70
N SER A 33 8.42 -16.02 14.40
CA SER A 33 8.57 -17.16 13.48
C SER A 33 10.03 -17.60 13.33
N ALA A 34 10.97 -16.65 13.36
CA ALA A 34 12.40 -16.95 13.37
C ALA A 34 12.84 -17.62 14.68
N TYR A 35 12.32 -17.19 15.83
CA TYR A 35 12.56 -17.86 17.11
C TYR A 35 12.01 -19.29 17.11
N ALA A 36 10.85 -19.51 16.50
CA ALA A 36 10.26 -20.83 16.31
C ALA A 36 10.97 -21.71 15.25
N GLN A 37 12.01 -21.19 14.57
CA GLN A 37 12.75 -21.89 13.50
C GLN A 37 11.84 -22.47 12.39
N ASN A 38 10.73 -21.79 12.11
CA ASN A 38 9.72 -22.27 11.16
C ASN A 38 9.58 -21.30 9.99
N ASP A 39 10.30 -21.59 8.91
CA ASP A 39 10.28 -20.76 7.69
C ASP A 39 8.90 -20.69 7.04
N THR A 40 8.15 -21.80 7.04
CA THR A 40 6.78 -21.84 6.51
C THR A 40 5.87 -20.88 7.27
N LEU A 41 5.96 -20.87 8.61
CA LEU A 41 5.21 -19.94 9.45
C LEU A 41 5.62 -18.49 9.20
N ARG A 42 6.92 -18.23 9.01
CA ARG A 42 7.45 -16.89 8.69
C ARG A 42 6.88 -16.35 7.37
N VAL A 43 6.81 -17.19 6.34
CA VAL A 43 6.22 -16.82 5.04
C VAL A 43 4.71 -16.63 5.17
N ALA A 44 4.00 -17.55 5.81
CA ALA A 44 2.56 -17.47 5.98
C ALA A 44 2.13 -16.20 6.74
N THR A 45 2.82 -15.87 7.83
CA THR A 45 2.55 -14.65 8.61
C THR A 45 2.87 -13.37 7.83
N SER A 46 3.95 -13.38 7.02
CA SER A 46 4.28 -12.28 6.11
C SER A 46 3.22 -12.08 5.02
N ILE A 47 2.73 -13.15 4.39
CA ILE A 47 1.61 -13.08 3.43
C ILE A 47 0.36 -12.50 4.10
N GLY A 48 0.03 -12.95 5.31
CA GLY A 48 -1.08 -12.40 6.09
C GLY A 48 -0.93 -10.90 6.37
N ALA A 49 0.27 -10.46 6.79
CA ALA A 49 0.57 -9.05 7.03
C ALA A 49 0.47 -8.19 5.75
N ILE A 50 0.95 -8.70 4.61
CA ILE A 50 0.84 -8.03 3.30
C ILE A 50 -0.63 -7.89 2.91
N LEU A 51 -1.43 -8.95 3.00
CA LEU A 51 -2.85 -8.89 2.66
C LEU A 51 -3.61 -7.90 3.56
N PHE A 52 -3.30 -7.91 4.85
CA PHE A 52 -3.89 -6.97 5.79
C PHE A 52 -3.49 -5.52 5.50
N TYR A 53 -2.22 -5.27 5.16
CA TYR A 53 -1.75 -3.97 4.70
C TYR A 53 -2.51 -3.50 3.45
N LEU A 54 -2.59 -4.33 2.41
CA LEU A 54 -3.30 -4.00 1.17
C LEU A 54 -4.79 -3.75 1.43
N PHE A 55 -5.41 -4.50 2.34
CA PHE A 55 -6.79 -4.26 2.76
C PHE A 55 -6.97 -2.89 3.42
N LEU A 56 -6.07 -2.48 4.31
CA LEU A 56 -6.13 -1.15 4.93
C LEU A 56 -5.94 -0.01 3.92
N LEU A 57 -5.02 -0.19 2.96
CA LEU A 57 -4.89 0.75 1.84
C LEU A 57 -6.18 0.82 1.02
N TYR A 58 -6.77 -0.34 0.71
CA TYR A 58 -8.00 -0.44 -0.05
C TYR A 58 -9.13 0.33 0.63
N VAL A 59 -9.41 0.06 1.92
CA VAL A 59 -10.49 0.73 2.65
C VAL A 59 -10.27 2.23 2.67
N HIS A 60 -9.06 2.68 3.00
CA HIS A 60 -8.79 4.11 3.11
C HIS A 60 -8.89 4.86 1.77
N MET A 61 -8.40 4.24 0.70
CA MET A 61 -8.44 4.84 -0.63
C MET A 61 -9.82 4.78 -1.26
N TRP A 62 -10.59 3.73 -0.97
CA TRP A 62 -12.00 3.65 -1.35
C TRP A 62 -12.83 4.76 -0.70
N GLU A 63 -12.69 4.99 0.61
CA GLU A 63 -13.38 6.09 1.31
C GLU A 63 -13.00 7.46 0.73
N THR A 64 -11.73 7.66 0.43
CA THR A 64 -11.22 8.89 -0.20
C THR A 64 -11.79 9.07 -1.61
N GLY A 65 -11.84 7.99 -2.39
CA GLY A 65 -12.44 7.94 -3.72
C GLY A 65 -13.94 8.26 -3.69
N ALA A 66 -14.69 7.67 -2.76
CA ALA A 66 -16.13 7.89 -2.62
C ALA A 66 -16.47 9.35 -2.29
N LYS A 67 -15.75 9.96 -1.34
CA LYS A 67 -15.91 11.39 -1.00
C LYS A 67 -15.65 12.29 -2.20
N ASP A 68 -14.62 11.99 -2.98
CA ASP A 68 -14.28 12.73 -4.19
C ASP A 68 -15.27 12.49 -5.33
N GLY A 69 -15.80 11.26 -5.48
CA GLY A 69 -16.81 10.91 -6.47
C GLY A 69 -18.11 11.69 -6.25
N ILE A 70 -18.61 11.70 -5.01
CA ILE A 70 -19.79 12.48 -4.61
C ILE A 70 -19.56 13.97 -4.86
N SER A 71 -18.38 14.50 -4.50
CA SER A 71 -18.04 15.91 -4.72
C SER A 71 -17.93 16.27 -6.20
N ALA A 72 -17.40 15.37 -7.04
CA ALA A 72 -17.28 15.59 -8.47
C ALA A 72 -18.66 15.60 -9.15
N GLU A 73 -19.56 14.72 -8.73
CA GLU A 73 -20.93 14.63 -9.20
C GLU A 73 -21.75 15.86 -8.79
N ALA A 74 -21.63 16.31 -7.54
CA ALA A 74 -22.25 17.55 -7.07
C ALA A 74 -21.75 18.81 -7.80
N ARG A 75 -20.51 18.79 -8.33
CA ARG A 75 -19.90 19.92 -9.05
C ARG A 75 -19.98 19.79 -10.58
N HIS A 76 -20.57 18.72 -11.11
CA HIS A 76 -20.56 18.39 -12.55
C HIS A 76 -19.15 18.44 -13.18
N THR A 77 -18.13 17.98 -12.44
CA THR A 77 -16.74 17.98 -12.90
C THR A 77 -16.24 16.58 -13.22
N SER A 78 -15.22 16.49 -14.07
CA SER A 78 -14.59 15.21 -14.42
C SER A 78 -13.96 14.53 -13.20
N ARG A 79 -14.17 13.21 -13.10
CA ARG A 79 -13.63 12.34 -12.05
C ARG A 79 -12.14 12.13 -12.29
N GLY A 80 -11.31 12.70 -11.42
CA GLY A 80 -9.85 12.57 -11.52
C GLY A 80 -9.33 11.21 -11.07
N LEU A 81 -9.56 10.15 -11.85
CA LEU A 81 -9.23 8.76 -11.48
C LEU A 81 -7.73 8.52 -11.21
N TRP A 82 -6.85 9.23 -11.92
CA TRP A 82 -5.39 9.12 -11.75
C TRP A 82 -4.92 9.54 -10.34
N ARG A 83 -5.73 10.30 -9.60
CA ARG A 83 -5.37 10.84 -8.29
C ARG A 83 -5.09 9.74 -7.27
N GLY A 84 -5.77 8.59 -7.36
CA GLY A 84 -5.51 7.44 -6.49
C GLY A 84 -4.09 6.88 -6.63
N PHE A 85 -3.63 6.72 -7.87
CA PHE A 85 -2.26 6.30 -8.16
C PHE A 85 -1.23 7.34 -7.70
N ALA A 86 -1.53 8.63 -7.90
CA ALA A 86 -0.65 9.69 -7.43
C ALA A 86 -0.53 9.71 -5.90
N ILE A 87 -1.64 9.57 -5.17
CA ILE A 87 -1.63 9.50 -3.70
C ILE A 87 -0.80 8.30 -3.23
N GLY A 88 -1.01 7.12 -3.84
CA GLY A 88 -0.23 5.92 -3.55
C GLY A 88 1.28 6.10 -3.83
N ALA A 89 1.64 6.69 -4.97
CA ALA A 89 3.02 6.97 -5.31
C ALA A 89 3.67 7.99 -4.36
N LEU A 90 2.94 9.06 -4.00
CA LEU A 90 3.41 10.07 -3.05
C LEU A 90 3.66 9.48 -1.66
N ALA A 91 2.77 8.60 -1.19
CA ALA A 91 2.95 7.91 0.10
C ALA A 91 4.18 6.99 0.11
N ASN A 92 4.57 6.46 -1.05
CA ASN A 92 5.72 5.58 -1.20
C ASN A 92 7.02 6.30 -1.62
N ILE A 93 7.04 7.64 -1.72
CA ILE A 93 8.27 8.39 -2.01
C ILE A 93 9.42 7.99 -1.07
N PRO A 94 9.23 7.87 0.26
CA PRO A 94 10.31 7.44 1.16
C PRO A 94 10.90 6.08 0.76
N ASN A 95 10.05 5.12 0.41
CA ASN A 95 10.45 3.77 0.01
C ASN A 95 11.20 3.79 -1.34
N LEU A 96 10.73 4.62 -2.29
CA LEU A 96 11.39 4.79 -3.59
C LEU A 96 12.77 5.46 -3.46
N LEU A 97 12.92 6.44 -2.56
CA LEU A 97 14.21 7.07 -2.28
C LEU A 97 15.20 6.08 -1.67
N LEU A 98 14.74 5.23 -0.74
CA LEU A 98 15.56 4.14 -0.19
C LEU A 98 15.93 3.12 -1.26
N ALA A 99 14.98 2.71 -2.10
CA ALA A 99 15.22 1.78 -3.20
C ALA A 99 16.27 2.31 -4.18
N LEU A 100 16.21 3.61 -4.52
CA LEU A 100 17.20 4.27 -5.37
C LEU A 100 18.59 4.28 -4.72
N LEU A 101 18.66 4.61 -3.44
CA LEU A 101 19.92 4.62 -2.69
C LEU A 101 20.57 3.23 -2.61
N ILE A 102 19.76 2.19 -2.39
CA ILE A 102 20.19 0.78 -2.40
C ILE A 102 20.70 0.40 -3.80
N ALA A 103 19.98 0.78 -4.86
CA ALA A 103 20.37 0.49 -6.24
C ALA A 103 21.70 1.16 -6.62
N ILE A 104 21.88 2.44 -6.29
CA ILE A 104 23.14 3.17 -6.54
C ILE A 104 24.30 2.50 -5.79
N SER A 105 24.09 2.16 -4.52
CA SER A 105 25.11 1.50 -3.70
C SER A 105 25.50 0.13 -4.28
N SER A 106 24.51 -0.62 -4.77
CA SER A 106 24.72 -1.93 -5.39
C SER A 106 25.45 -1.83 -6.73
N LEU A 107 25.11 -0.85 -7.58
CA LEU A 107 25.76 -0.63 -8.88
C LEU A 107 27.19 -0.11 -8.74
N ALA A 108 27.43 0.75 -7.75
CA ALA A 108 28.76 1.28 -7.47
C ALA A 108 29.69 0.27 -6.77
N GLY A 109 29.20 -0.93 -6.44
CA GLY A 109 29.98 -1.96 -5.73
C GLY A 109 30.39 -1.53 -4.31
N ILE A 110 29.67 -0.59 -3.70
CA ILE A 110 30.00 -0.07 -2.37
C ILE A 110 29.53 -1.09 -1.34
N SER A 111 30.43 -1.98 -0.92
CA SER A 111 30.20 -2.93 0.16
C SER A 111 30.47 -2.27 1.52
N GLY A 112 29.42 -1.70 2.13
CA GLY A 112 29.49 -1.08 3.47
C GLY A 112 28.94 0.35 3.52
N GLY A 113 28.65 0.85 4.71
CA GLY A 113 28.21 2.23 4.92
C GLY A 113 26.75 2.51 4.52
N LEU A 114 26.53 3.60 3.78
CA LEU A 114 25.21 4.18 3.50
C LEU A 114 24.22 3.19 2.85
N GLY A 115 24.69 2.31 1.95
CA GLY A 115 23.85 1.31 1.30
C GLY A 115 23.31 0.23 2.25
N GLN A 116 24.11 -0.21 3.22
CA GLN A 116 23.66 -1.18 4.23
C GLN A 116 22.67 -0.55 5.21
N VAL A 117 22.92 0.68 5.63
CA VAL A 117 21.99 1.46 6.47
C VAL A 117 20.66 1.66 5.74
N ALA A 118 20.69 2.05 4.46
CA ALA A 118 19.49 2.19 3.64
C ALA A 118 18.71 0.87 3.51
N THR A 119 19.43 -0.24 3.31
CA THR A 119 18.83 -1.60 3.24
C THR A 119 18.16 -1.97 4.56
N ALA A 120 18.81 -1.71 5.69
CA ALA A 120 18.25 -1.99 7.02
C ALA A 120 17.00 -1.14 7.28
N ILE A 121 17.04 0.16 6.97
CA ILE A 121 15.87 1.04 7.10
C ILE A 121 14.74 0.57 6.19
N ALA A 122 15.02 0.22 4.93
CA ALA A 122 14.02 -0.28 4.00
C ALA A 122 13.37 -1.58 4.49
N LEU A 123 14.16 -2.52 5.02
CA LEU A 123 13.61 -3.75 5.61
C LEU A 123 12.75 -3.50 6.85
N LEU A 124 13.07 -2.48 7.66
CA LEU A 124 12.24 -2.07 8.78
C LEU A 124 10.94 -1.41 8.32
N MET A 125 11.00 -0.55 7.30
CA MET A 125 9.83 0.12 6.73
C MET A 125 8.92 -0.83 5.94
N GLU A 126 9.47 -1.92 5.44
CA GLU A 126 8.79 -2.95 4.66
C GLU A 126 8.68 -4.27 5.43
N GLY A 127 8.62 -4.18 6.76
CA GLY A 127 8.63 -5.33 7.67
C GLY A 127 7.60 -6.42 7.38
N MET A 128 6.46 -6.04 6.79
CA MET A 128 5.44 -6.98 6.32
C MET A 128 5.94 -7.95 5.23
N TYR A 129 6.93 -7.55 4.43
CA TYR A 129 7.55 -8.35 3.37
C TYR A 129 8.75 -9.18 3.86
N PHE A 130 9.19 -9.04 5.12
CA PHE A 130 10.40 -9.68 5.61
C PHE A 130 10.40 -11.21 5.44
N GLY A 131 9.27 -11.87 5.70
CA GLY A 131 9.16 -13.32 5.55
C GLY A 131 9.24 -13.77 4.10
N VAL A 132 8.64 -13.03 3.17
CA VAL A 132 8.73 -13.33 1.73
C VAL A 132 10.13 -13.03 1.18
N LEU A 133 10.74 -11.91 1.58
CA LEU A 133 12.05 -11.48 1.09
C LEU A 133 13.22 -12.33 1.61
N SER A 134 13.01 -13.07 2.69
CA SER A 134 14.01 -13.98 3.27
C SER A 134 14.03 -15.36 2.62
N VAL A 135 13.05 -15.69 1.75
CA VAL A 135 13.04 -16.96 1.01
C VAL A 135 14.12 -16.94 -0.07
N PRO A 136 15.06 -17.91 -0.07
CA PRO A 136 16.01 -18.06 -1.16
C PRO A 136 15.31 -18.65 -2.39
N ILE A 137 15.36 -17.94 -3.53
CA ILE A 137 14.90 -18.47 -4.82
C ILE A 137 16.14 -18.69 -5.67
N GLY A 138 16.40 -19.95 -6.06
CA GLY A 138 17.60 -20.31 -6.83
C GLY A 138 18.91 -20.06 -6.06
N GLY A 139 18.89 -20.22 -4.73
CA GLY A 139 20.06 -20.00 -3.87
C GLY A 139 20.35 -18.54 -3.51
N VAL A 140 19.56 -17.58 -4.02
CA VAL A 140 19.73 -16.16 -3.74
C VAL A 140 18.54 -15.61 -2.95
N VAL A 141 18.83 -14.96 -1.83
CA VAL A 141 17.82 -14.31 -0.99
C VAL A 141 17.30 -13.06 -1.70
N LEU A 142 15.98 -12.91 -1.81
CA LEU A 142 15.34 -11.82 -2.55
C LEU A 142 15.70 -10.43 -2.02
N SER A 143 15.89 -10.29 -0.70
CA SER A 143 16.32 -9.02 -0.08
C SER A 143 17.67 -8.50 -0.57
N THR A 144 18.52 -9.36 -1.15
CA THR A 144 19.83 -8.95 -1.68
C THR A 144 19.75 -8.25 -3.04
N LYS A 145 18.59 -8.32 -3.71
CA LYS A 145 18.40 -7.74 -5.03
C LYS A 145 17.81 -6.34 -4.93
N ALA A 146 18.57 -5.32 -5.30
CA ALA A 146 18.14 -3.93 -5.24
C ALA A 146 16.80 -3.66 -5.98
N PHE A 147 16.54 -4.33 -7.10
CA PHE A 147 15.29 -4.16 -7.85
C PHE A 147 14.04 -4.57 -7.06
N MET A 148 14.16 -5.48 -6.09
CA MET A 148 13.01 -5.95 -5.28
C MET A 148 12.38 -4.82 -4.47
N TYR A 149 13.18 -3.84 -4.03
CA TYR A 149 12.70 -2.68 -3.29
C TYR A 149 11.83 -1.74 -4.15
N PHE A 150 11.94 -1.79 -5.47
CA PHE A 150 10.99 -1.12 -6.37
C PHE A 150 9.72 -1.93 -6.57
N VAL A 151 9.83 -3.27 -6.64
CA VAL A 151 8.70 -4.17 -6.89
C VAL A 151 7.70 -4.15 -5.74
N ILE A 152 8.17 -4.13 -4.48
CA ILE A 152 7.30 -4.14 -3.29
C ILE A 152 6.42 -2.89 -3.14
N VAL A 153 6.78 -1.78 -3.82
CA VAL A 153 5.97 -0.56 -3.87
C VAL A 153 4.77 -0.70 -4.81
N LEU A 154 4.88 -1.55 -5.86
CA LEU A 154 3.85 -1.67 -6.89
C LEU A 154 2.49 -2.12 -6.34
N PRO A 155 2.38 -3.16 -5.48
CA PRO A 155 1.10 -3.55 -4.90
C PRO A 155 0.41 -2.41 -4.17
N ALA A 156 1.16 -1.61 -3.40
CA ALA A 156 0.60 -0.47 -2.66
C ALA A 156 0.03 0.59 -3.60
N VAL A 157 0.76 0.94 -4.66
CA VAL A 157 0.32 1.93 -5.66
C VAL A 157 -0.87 1.44 -6.47
N LEU A 158 -0.85 0.17 -6.90
CA LEU A 158 -1.93 -0.45 -7.66
C LEU A 158 -3.21 -0.55 -6.85
N VAL A 159 -3.14 -1.03 -5.60
CA VAL A 159 -4.30 -1.11 -4.71
C VAL A 159 -4.83 0.29 -4.38
N SER A 160 -3.95 1.27 -4.15
CA SER A 160 -4.38 2.65 -3.90
C SER A 160 -5.13 3.25 -5.08
N GLY A 161 -4.63 3.04 -6.31
CA GLY A 161 -5.28 3.49 -7.53
C GLY A 161 -6.60 2.78 -7.79
N GLY A 162 -6.60 1.44 -7.73
CA GLY A 162 -7.79 0.62 -7.97
C GLY A 162 -8.91 0.90 -6.96
N ALA A 163 -8.58 0.95 -5.67
CA ALA A 163 -9.55 1.24 -4.61
C ALA A 163 -10.15 2.64 -4.74
N TYR A 164 -9.33 3.65 -5.11
CA TYR A 164 -9.82 5.01 -5.35
C TYR A 164 -10.80 5.06 -6.51
N ILE A 165 -10.52 4.36 -7.62
CA ILE A 165 -11.42 4.28 -8.77
C ILE A 165 -12.75 3.64 -8.35
N ILE A 166 -12.68 2.48 -7.70
CA ILE A 166 -13.87 1.74 -7.22
C ILE A 166 -14.71 2.62 -6.28
N GLY A 167 -14.06 3.32 -5.35
CA GLY A 167 -14.70 4.27 -4.44
C GLY A 167 -15.36 5.42 -5.18
N ASN A 168 -14.70 6.00 -6.19
CA ASN A 168 -15.22 7.10 -6.98
C ASN A 168 -16.52 6.74 -7.73
N TYR A 169 -16.65 5.48 -8.16
CA TYR A 169 -17.89 4.94 -8.75
C TYR A 169 -18.91 4.44 -7.71
N ASN A 170 -18.64 4.60 -6.41
CA ASN A 170 -19.46 4.12 -5.31
C ASN A 170 -19.76 2.61 -5.36
N LEU A 171 -18.86 1.85 -5.99
CA LEU A 171 -18.95 0.41 -6.10
C LEU A 171 -18.50 -0.18 -4.77
N HIS A 172 -19.44 -0.69 -4.01
CA HIS A 172 -19.11 -1.40 -2.78
C HIS A 172 -18.73 -2.84 -3.12
N ALA A 173 -17.57 -3.31 -2.66
CA ALA A 173 -17.26 -4.75 -2.70
C ALA A 173 -18.31 -5.58 -1.93
N THR A 174 -18.95 -4.97 -0.92
CA THR A 174 -20.07 -5.57 -0.16
C THR A 174 -21.38 -5.67 -0.95
N ASN A 175 -21.56 -4.97 -2.08
CA ASN A 175 -22.74 -5.15 -2.96
C ASN A 175 -22.71 -6.49 -3.74
N ILE A 176 -21.60 -7.22 -3.73
CA ILE A 176 -21.52 -8.59 -4.27
C ILE A 176 -22.12 -9.61 -3.27
N LEU A 177 -22.00 -9.34 -1.98
CA LEU A 177 -22.47 -10.25 -0.91
C LEU A 177 -23.84 -9.85 -0.34
N ILE A 178 -24.27 -8.60 -0.56
CA ILE A 178 -25.58 -8.12 -0.16
C ILE A 178 -26.31 -7.72 -1.44
N PRO A 179 -27.31 -8.50 -1.90
CA PRO A 179 -28.09 -8.11 -3.06
C PRO A 179 -28.72 -6.74 -2.79
N LYS A 180 -28.50 -5.80 -3.72
CA LYS A 180 -29.21 -4.52 -3.74
C LYS A 180 -30.70 -4.81 -3.63
N ASN A 181 -31.31 -4.44 -2.51
CA ASN A 181 -32.75 -4.40 -2.44
C ASN A 181 -33.22 -3.36 -3.46
N LYS A 182 -33.88 -3.81 -4.53
CA LYS A 182 -34.35 -2.97 -5.64
C LYS A 182 -35.63 -2.20 -5.27
N ASP A 183 -36.06 -2.25 -4.01
CA ASP A 183 -37.37 -1.76 -3.61
C ASP A 183 -37.27 -0.52 -2.71
N VAL A 184 -36.79 0.59 -3.27
CA VAL A 184 -37.24 1.94 -2.85
C VAL A 184 -37.51 2.77 -4.11
N LYS A 185 -38.38 2.24 -4.97
CA LYS A 185 -39.15 3.10 -5.88
C LYS A 185 -40.32 3.64 -5.06
N ASN A 186 -40.37 4.96 -4.96
CA ASN A 186 -41.57 5.73 -4.68
C ASN A 186 -42.08 5.69 -3.23
N ASN A 187 -41.69 6.67 -2.41
CA ASN A 187 -42.53 7.14 -1.30
C ASN A 187 -42.36 8.65 -1.09
N GLY A 188 -43.24 9.42 -1.73
CA GLY A 188 -43.94 10.51 -1.06
C GLY A 188 -43.26 11.87 -0.93
N ARG A 189 -42.77 12.47 -2.02
CA ARG A 189 -42.66 13.95 -2.05
C ARG A 189 -43.95 14.53 -2.62
N PRO A 190 -44.77 15.26 -1.84
CA PRO A 190 -45.89 16.00 -2.39
C PRO A 190 -45.35 17.19 -3.22
N LYS A 191 -45.98 17.44 -4.37
CA LYS A 191 -45.93 18.73 -5.05
C LYS A 191 -47.00 19.63 -4.44
#